data_AF-A0A7S1B4R9-F1
#
_entry.id   AF-A0A7S1B4R9-F1
#
_cell.length_a   1.000
_cell.length_b   1.000
_cell.length_c   1.000
_cell.angle_alpha   90.00
_cell.angle_beta   90.00
_cell.angle_gamma   90.00
#
_symmetry.space_group_name_H-M   'P 1'
#
loop_
_entity.id
_entity.type
_entity.pdbx_description
1 polymer ?
#
loop_
_entity_poly.entity_id
_entity_poly.type
_entity_poly.pdbx_seq_one_letter_code
_entity_poly.pdbx_strand_id
1 'polypeptide(L)'
;MTKDILTENSPEQILAQELSEELDGWIYRLRVSSYVILGFAIALVLVDVLILVKHITNLITAEYLLAGYVLVILACIFLSSKLAHRPTLRGKVLVVFAFMFPAIVNGVSVTMYIDKGYPAEFSVYQICITLLWFNLAINRWTALTRIQKLNSMFIEDDSDMSDRDEKRYREDREELPV
;
A
#
# COMPACT_ATOMS: atom_id res chain seq x y z
N MET A 1 29.97 22.94 -39.15
CA MET A 1 29.63 23.81 -38.01
C MET A 1 28.55 23.09 -37.23
N THR A 2 28.98 22.22 -36.33
CA THR A 2 28.13 21.30 -35.56
C THR A 2 27.44 22.13 -34.49
N LYS A 3 26.13 22.33 -34.60
CA LYS A 3 25.32 22.88 -33.51
C LYS A 3 25.13 21.75 -32.52
N ASP A 4 26.06 21.64 -31.57
CA ASP A 4 25.81 20.92 -30.32
C ASP A 4 24.75 21.72 -29.57
N ILE A 5 23.50 21.30 -29.75
CA ILE A 5 22.39 21.69 -28.89
C ILE A 5 22.67 20.98 -27.57
N LEU A 6 23.44 21.64 -26.71
CA LEU A 6 23.36 21.41 -25.27
C LEU A 6 21.92 21.75 -24.89
N THR A 7 21.06 20.73 -24.84
CA THR A 7 19.86 20.77 -24.03
C THR A 7 20.33 20.95 -22.59
N GLU A 8 20.49 22.21 -22.22
CA GLU A 8 20.67 22.64 -20.85
C GLU A 8 19.37 22.30 -20.14
N ASN A 9 19.32 21.10 -19.55
CA ASN A 9 18.16 20.68 -18.78
C ASN A 9 17.95 21.73 -17.70
N SER A 10 16.78 22.37 -17.68
CA SER A 10 16.49 23.37 -16.67
C SER A 10 16.59 22.73 -15.28
N PRO A 11 16.95 23.49 -14.22
CA PRO A 11 17.01 22.95 -12.86
C PRO A 11 15.71 22.23 -12.45
N GLU A 12 14.59 22.68 -12.99
CA GLU A 12 13.25 22.10 -12.81
C GLU A 12 13.12 20.71 -13.47
N GLN A 13 13.71 20.51 -14.66
CA GLN A 13 13.70 19.21 -15.34
C GLN A 13 14.55 18.17 -14.59
N ILE A 14 15.67 18.59 -14.00
CA ILE A 14 16.52 17.71 -13.18
C ILE A 14 15.76 17.29 -11.92
N LEU A 15 15.09 18.25 -11.24
CA LEU A 15 14.30 17.97 -10.04
C LEU A 15 13.11 17.05 -10.32
N ALA A 16 12.38 17.28 -11.42
CA ALA A 16 11.26 16.44 -11.83
C ALA A 16 11.72 15.00 -12.14
N GLN A 17 12.89 14.86 -12.76
CA GLN A 17 13.48 13.55 -13.04
C GLN A 17 13.86 12.82 -11.74
N GLU A 18 14.56 13.48 -10.81
CA GLU A 18 14.94 12.89 -9.51
C GLU A 18 13.71 12.44 -8.72
N LEU A 19 12.66 13.26 -8.67
CA LEU A 19 11.41 12.93 -7.98
C LEU A 19 10.71 11.72 -8.63
N SER A 20 10.81 11.59 -9.95
CA SER A 20 10.14 10.52 -10.71
C SER A 20 10.81 9.17 -10.44
N GLU A 21 12.14 9.17 -10.40
CA GLU A 21 12.93 8.00 -10.05
C GLU A 21 12.69 7.57 -8.59
N GLU A 22 12.54 8.52 -7.66
CA GLU A 22 12.17 8.22 -6.28
C GLU A 22 10.77 7.58 -6.18
N LEU A 23 9.78 8.12 -6.89
CA LEU A 23 8.42 7.59 -6.93
C LEU A 23 8.40 6.14 -7.46
N ASP A 24 9.04 5.89 -8.59
CA ASP A 24 9.12 4.56 -9.18
C ASP A 24 9.87 3.57 -8.26
N GLY A 25 10.93 4.03 -7.60
CA GLY A 25 11.65 3.26 -6.59
C GLY A 25 10.76 2.83 -5.42
N TRP A 26 9.92 3.73 -4.90
CA TRP A 26 8.97 3.42 -3.82
C TRP A 26 7.88 2.45 -4.26
N ILE A 27 7.34 2.62 -5.48
CA ILE A 27 6.34 1.72 -6.05
C ILE A 27 6.92 0.32 -6.26
N TYR A 28 8.15 0.23 -6.80
CA TYR A 28 8.84 -1.04 -6.99
C TYR A 28 9.02 -1.78 -5.65
N ARG A 29 9.51 -1.08 -4.62
CA ARG A 29 9.67 -1.65 -3.27
C ARG A 29 8.33 -2.14 -2.69
N LEU A 30 7.26 -1.37 -2.88
CA LEU A 30 5.92 -1.74 -2.43
C LEU A 30 5.42 -3.02 -3.12
N ARG A 31 5.64 -3.14 -4.44
CA ARG A 31 5.27 -4.33 -5.23
C ARG A 31 6.06 -5.55 -4.78
N VAL A 32 7.39 -5.47 -4.70
CA VAL A 32 8.25 -6.58 -4.25
C VAL A 32 7.84 -7.05 -2.85
N SER A 33 7.67 -6.10 -1.92
CA SER A 33 7.24 -6.41 -0.55
C SER A 33 5.84 -7.05 -0.52
N SER A 34 4.94 -6.68 -1.43
CA SER A 34 3.60 -7.28 -1.53
C SER A 34 3.64 -8.73 -2.03
N TYR A 35 4.55 -9.08 -2.94
CA TYR A 35 4.76 -10.47 -3.36
C TYR A 35 5.35 -11.35 -2.25
N VAL A 36 6.28 -10.82 -1.46
CA VAL A 36 6.84 -11.55 -0.31
C VAL A 36 5.73 -11.86 0.71
N ILE A 37 4.89 -10.88 1.03
CA ILE A 37 3.75 -11.08 1.93
C ILE A 37 2.74 -12.06 1.35
N LEU A 38 2.50 -12.03 0.04
CA LEU A 38 1.60 -12.98 -0.62
C LEU A 38 2.09 -14.43 -0.40
N GLY A 39 3.39 -14.69 -0.58
CA GLY A 39 3.98 -16.00 -0.30
C GLY A 39 3.83 -16.40 1.17
N PHE A 40 4.06 -15.47 2.09
CA PHE A 40 3.89 -15.70 3.52
C PHE A 40 2.43 -15.98 3.92
N ALA A 41 1.47 -15.22 3.38
CA ALA A 41 0.05 -15.40 3.64
C ALA A 41 -0.44 -16.78 3.17
N ILE A 42 0.02 -17.24 1.99
CA ILE A 42 -0.29 -18.59 1.49
C ILE A 42 0.29 -19.66 2.42
N ALA A 43 1.53 -19.48 2.90
CA ALA A 43 2.12 -20.43 3.85
C ALA A 43 1.33 -20.50 5.17
N LEU A 44 0.89 -19.36 5.71
CA LEU A 44 0.05 -19.31 6.92
C LEU A 44 -1.31 -19.98 6.70
N VAL A 45 -1.97 -19.75 5.56
CA VAL A 45 -3.21 -20.44 5.21
C VAL A 45 -3.02 -21.97 5.28
N LEU A 46 -1.91 -22.49 4.73
CA LEU A 46 -1.62 -23.91 4.77
C LEU A 46 -1.42 -24.44 6.20
N VAL A 47 -0.71 -23.69 7.04
CA VAL A 47 -0.50 -24.04 8.45
C VAL A 47 -1.81 -24.04 9.23
N ASP A 48 -2.65 -23.01 9.04
CA ASP A 48 -3.93 -22.91 9.74
C ASP A 48 -4.95 -23.94 9.27
N VAL A 49 -4.95 -24.29 7.97
CA VAL A 49 -5.74 -25.41 7.45
C VAL A 49 -5.29 -26.74 8.09
N LEU A 50 -3.98 -26.98 8.24
CA LEU A 50 -3.47 -28.18 8.90
C LEU A 50 -3.85 -28.24 10.38
N ILE A 51 -3.80 -27.11 11.09
CA ILE A 51 -4.26 -27.00 12.47
C ILE A 51 -5.77 -27.25 12.56
N LEU A 52 -6.55 -26.74 11.61
CA LEU A 52 -7.99 -26.95 11.53
C LEU A 52 -8.37 -28.41 11.42
N VAL A 53 -7.74 -29.11 10.47
CA VAL A 53 -7.94 -30.54 10.23
C VAL A 53 -7.60 -31.34 11.48
N LYS A 54 -6.58 -30.92 12.23
CA LYS A 54 -6.15 -31.59 13.45
C LYS A 54 -7.04 -31.30 14.68
N HIS A 55 -7.68 -30.13 14.74
CA HIS A 55 -8.28 -29.64 15.98
C HIS A 55 -9.79 -29.33 15.94
N ILE A 56 -10.50 -29.42 14.81
CA ILE A 56 -11.99 -29.44 14.59
C ILE A 56 -12.88 -28.90 15.75
N THR A 57 -12.53 -27.79 16.41
CA THR A 57 -13.27 -27.34 17.61
C THR A 57 -13.74 -25.90 17.51
N ASN A 58 -13.45 -25.20 16.40
CA ASN A 58 -14.05 -23.89 16.12
C ASN A 58 -14.02 -23.57 14.62
N LEU A 59 -14.94 -24.19 13.86
CA LEU A 59 -15.10 -23.95 12.42
C LEU A 59 -15.38 -22.47 12.10
N ILE A 60 -16.14 -21.79 12.96
CA ILE A 60 -16.46 -20.36 12.79
C ILE A 60 -15.21 -19.48 12.84
N THR A 61 -14.35 -19.67 13.85
CA THR A 61 -13.09 -18.92 13.97
C THR A 61 -12.18 -19.17 12.77
N ALA A 62 -12.15 -20.41 12.28
CA ALA A 62 -11.41 -20.80 11.10
C ALA A 62 -11.86 -20.07 9.83
N GLU A 63 -13.17 -20.00 9.61
CA GLU A 63 -13.77 -19.32 8.47
C GLU A 63 -13.41 -17.83 8.47
N TYR A 64 -13.47 -17.18 9.63
CA TYR A 64 -13.03 -15.79 9.76
C TYR A 64 -11.53 -15.62 9.48
N LEU A 65 -10.71 -16.54 9.94
CA LEU A 65 -9.26 -16.47 9.79
C LEU A 65 -8.86 -16.68 8.31
N LEU A 66 -9.50 -17.64 7.64
CA LEU A 66 -9.38 -17.86 6.19
C LEU A 66 -9.86 -16.65 5.39
N ALA A 67 -11.00 -16.05 5.75
CA ALA A 67 -11.50 -14.83 5.12
C ALA A 67 -10.49 -13.68 5.25
N GLY A 68 -9.84 -13.56 6.40
CA GLY A 68 -8.78 -12.58 6.60
C GLY A 68 -7.59 -12.77 5.67
N TYR A 69 -7.16 -14.00 5.45
CA TYR A 69 -6.09 -14.27 4.49
C TYR A 69 -6.50 -13.97 3.06
N VAL A 70 -7.73 -14.28 2.67
CA VAL A 70 -8.25 -13.88 1.35
C VAL A 70 -8.21 -12.37 1.18
N LEU A 71 -8.59 -11.60 2.20
CA LEU A 71 -8.49 -10.13 2.16
C LEU A 71 -7.05 -9.65 1.98
N VAL A 72 -6.10 -10.22 2.72
CA VAL A 72 -4.67 -9.89 2.55
C VAL A 72 -4.17 -10.22 1.15
N ILE A 73 -4.54 -11.40 0.61
CA ILE A 73 -4.18 -11.81 -0.75
C ILE A 73 -4.70 -10.80 -1.77
N LEU A 74 -5.97 -10.42 -1.68
CA LEU A 74 -6.58 -9.42 -2.56
C LEU A 74 -5.89 -8.06 -2.44
N ALA A 75 -5.55 -7.64 -1.22
CA ALA A 75 -4.81 -6.40 -0.99
C ALA A 75 -3.41 -6.44 -1.59
N CYS A 76 -2.68 -7.55 -1.48
CA CYS A 76 -1.37 -7.73 -2.10
C CYS A 76 -1.46 -7.71 -3.64
N ILE A 77 -2.48 -8.35 -4.23
CA ILE A 77 -2.71 -8.30 -5.68
C ILE A 77 -2.99 -6.87 -6.14
N PHE A 78 -3.85 -6.15 -5.41
CA PHE A 78 -4.15 -4.74 -5.67
C PHE A 78 -2.88 -3.87 -5.61
N LEU A 79 -2.06 -4.02 -4.57
CA LEU A 79 -0.81 -3.29 -4.39
C LEU A 79 0.24 -3.58 -5.47
N SER A 80 0.24 -4.80 -6.02
CA SER A 80 1.13 -5.16 -7.12
C SER A 80 0.65 -4.64 -8.48
N SER A 81 -0.65 -4.32 -8.61
CA SER A 81 -1.26 -3.84 -9.85
C SER A 81 -0.88 -2.38 -10.18
N LYS A 82 -1.22 -1.94 -11.41
CA LYS A 82 -1.06 -0.54 -11.83
C LYS A 82 -1.90 0.45 -11.00
N LEU A 83 -2.96 0.00 -10.33
CA LEU A 83 -3.84 0.84 -9.52
C LEU A 83 -3.13 1.42 -8.28
N ALA A 84 -2.06 0.77 -7.82
CA ALA A 84 -1.26 1.27 -6.70
C ALA A 84 -0.45 2.52 -7.03
N HIS A 85 -0.32 2.89 -8.32
CA HIS A 85 0.39 4.11 -8.74
C HIS A 85 -0.38 5.37 -8.39
N ARG A 86 -1.71 5.30 -8.24
CA ARG A 86 -2.55 6.43 -7.82
C ARG A 86 -3.44 6.00 -6.65
N PRO A 87 -2.85 5.84 -5.44
CA PRO A 87 -3.60 5.36 -4.31
C PRO A 87 -4.66 6.39 -3.89
N THR A 88 -5.93 6.02 -4.01
CA THR A 88 -7.02 6.81 -3.46
C THR A 88 -7.09 6.63 -1.93
N LEU A 89 -7.63 7.62 -1.22
CA LEU A 89 -7.84 7.50 0.23
C LEU A 89 -8.66 6.25 0.58
N ARG A 90 -9.70 5.95 -0.22
CA ARG A 90 -10.54 4.75 -0.06
C ARG A 90 -9.73 3.47 -0.26
N GLY A 91 -8.93 3.39 -1.32
CA GLY A 91 -8.06 2.24 -1.58
C GLY A 91 -7.06 2.00 -0.44
N LYS A 92 -6.46 3.08 0.09
CA LYS A 92 -5.56 3.01 1.24
C LYS A 92 -6.24 2.45 2.49
N VAL A 93 -7.43 2.96 2.83
CA VAL A 93 -8.21 2.47 3.97
C VAL A 93 -8.57 0.99 3.80
N LEU A 94 -9.01 0.59 2.61
CA LEU A 94 -9.33 -0.82 2.31
C LEU A 94 -8.12 -1.73 2.46
N VAL A 95 -6.96 -1.33 1.95
CA VAL A 95 -5.70 -2.09 2.13
C VAL A 95 -5.39 -2.22 3.62
N VAL A 96 -5.39 -1.14 4.38
CA VAL A 96 -5.09 -1.22 5.82
C VAL A 96 -6.08 -2.13 6.56
N PHE A 97 -7.37 -2.00 6.26
CA PHE A 97 -8.39 -2.85 6.85
C PHE A 97 -8.17 -4.33 6.54
N ALA A 98 -7.80 -4.66 5.30
CA ALA A 98 -7.48 -6.03 4.90
C ALA A 98 -6.32 -6.64 5.70
N PHE A 99 -5.31 -5.84 6.05
CA PHE A 99 -4.19 -6.29 6.91
C PHE A 99 -4.53 -6.31 8.41
N MET A 100 -5.47 -5.48 8.85
CA MET A 100 -5.91 -5.42 10.25
C MET A 100 -6.87 -6.54 10.64
N PHE A 101 -7.71 -6.99 9.69
CA PHE A 101 -8.74 -7.99 9.96
C PHE A 101 -8.17 -9.33 10.48
N PRO A 102 -7.13 -9.94 9.88
CA PRO A 102 -6.47 -11.12 10.45
C PRO A 102 -5.96 -10.91 11.87
N ALA A 103 -5.45 -9.71 12.17
CA ALA A 103 -4.95 -9.37 13.50
C ALA A 103 -6.07 -9.40 14.55
N ILE A 104 -7.23 -8.83 14.22
CA ILE A 104 -8.41 -8.84 15.10
C ILE A 104 -8.90 -10.26 15.33
N VAL A 105 -9.02 -11.05 14.26
CA VAL A 105 -9.48 -12.46 14.36
C VAL A 105 -8.52 -13.29 15.21
N ASN A 106 -7.21 -13.12 15.03
CA ASN A 106 -6.20 -13.81 15.85
C ASN A 106 -6.25 -13.35 17.31
N GLY A 107 -6.43 -12.05 17.57
CA GLY A 107 -6.59 -11.52 18.92
C GLY A 107 -7.80 -12.11 19.65
N VAL A 108 -8.96 -12.19 18.99
CA VAL A 108 -10.15 -12.86 19.55
C VAL A 108 -9.87 -14.34 19.78
N SER A 109 -9.22 -15.01 18.83
CA SER A 109 -8.87 -16.43 18.95
C SER A 109 -8.03 -16.69 20.20
N VAL A 110 -7.03 -15.85 20.49
CA VAL A 110 -6.21 -15.93 21.71
C VAL A 110 -7.08 -15.89 22.97
N THR A 111 -8.03 -14.96 23.07
CA THR A 111 -8.91 -14.87 24.24
C THR A 111 -9.73 -16.14 24.43
N MET A 112 -10.26 -16.71 23.34
CA MET A 112 -10.99 -17.98 23.40
C MET A 112 -10.12 -19.17 23.80
N TYR A 113 -8.85 -19.19 23.38
CA TYR A 113 -7.90 -20.24 23.74
C TYR A 113 -7.47 -20.16 25.21
N ILE A 114 -7.24 -18.96 25.73
CA ILE A 114 -6.96 -18.72 27.15
C ILE A 114 -8.12 -19.21 28.01
N ASP A 115 -9.36 -18.84 27.65
CA ASP A 115 -10.56 -19.24 28.41
C ASP A 115 -10.78 -20.75 28.43
N LYS A 116 -10.37 -21.46 27.37
CA LYS A 116 -10.46 -22.93 27.26
C LYS A 116 -9.25 -23.67 27.86
N GLY A 117 -8.27 -22.96 28.42
CA GLY A 117 -7.09 -23.58 29.04
C GLY A 117 -6.12 -24.23 28.05
N TYR A 118 -6.06 -23.73 26.80
CA TYR A 118 -5.08 -24.21 25.82
C TYR A 118 -3.64 -23.88 26.24
N PRO A 119 -2.64 -24.66 25.81
CA PRO A 119 -1.25 -24.43 26.14
C PRO A 119 -0.80 -23.01 25.76
N ALA A 120 -0.10 -22.34 26.69
CA ALA A 120 0.34 -20.95 26.56
C ALA A 120 1.16 -20.71 25.29
N GLU A 121 1.93 -21.70 24.84
CA GLU A 121 2.73 -21.64 23.62
C GLU A 121 1.88 -21.28 22.39
N PHE A 122 0.70 -21.89 22.25
CA PHE A 122 -0.20 -21.61 21.13
C PHE A 122 -0.71 -20.17 21.14
N SER A 123 -1.01 -19.64 22.32
CA SER A 123 -1.47 -18.26 22.51
C SER A 123 -0.35 -17.26 22.17
N VAL A 124 0.90 -17.55 22.52
CA VAL A 124 2.07 -16.71 22.17
C VAL A 124 2.26 -16.64 20.65
N TYR A 125 2.18 -17.77 19.93
CA TYR A 125 2.27 -17.77 18.47
C TYR A 125 1.21 -16.87 17.83
N GLN A 126 -0.04 -16.96 18.27
CA GLN A 126 -1.14 -16.15 17.75
C GLN A 126 -0.99 -14.66 18.06
N ILE A 127 -0.44 -14.31 19.22
CA ILE A 127 -0.08 -12.91 19.56
C ILE A 127 1.02 -12.39 18.62
N CYS A 128 2.06 -13.17 18.36
CA CYS A 128 3.12 -12.79 17.43
C CYS A 128 2.59 -12.54 16.01
N ILE A 129 1.70 -13.41 15.52
CA ILE A 129 1.06 -13.24 14.20
C ILE A 129 0.18 -11.98 14.20
N THR A 130 -0.55 -11.72 15.28
CA THR A 130 -1.36 -10.50 15.46
C THR A 130 -0.50 -9.25 15.32
N LEU A 131 0.60 -9.15 16.07
CA LEU A 131 1.52 -8.01 16.04
C LEU A 131 2.16 -7.82 14.67
N LEU A 132 2.51 -8.91 13.99
CA LEU A 132 3.01 -8.87 12.62
C LEU A 132 2.01 -8.22 11.67
N TRP A 133 0.74 -8.61 11.71
CA TRP A 133 -0.30 -8.05 10.85
C TRP A 133 -0.53 -6.56 11.11
N PHE A 134 -0.56 -6.13 12.38
CA PHE A 134 -0.62 -4.71 12.74
C PHE A 134 0.56 -3.91 12.17
N ASN A 135 1.78 -4.42 12.33
CA ASN A 135 2.99 -3.78 11.80
C ASN A 135 2.92 -3.64 10.28
N LEU A 136 2.49 -4.70 9.58
CA LEU A 136 2.29 -4.66 8.14
C LEU A 136 1.25 -3.62 7.72
N ALA A 137 0.13 -3.51 8.44
CA ALA A 137 -0.90 -2.51 8.17
C ALA A 137 -0.36 -1.07 8.27
N ILE A 138 0.39 -0.76 9.33
CA ILE A 138 1.02 0.56 9.54
C ILE A 138 2.05 0.86 8.44
N ASN A 139 2.89 -0.11 8.10
CA ASN A 139 3.88 0.04 7.04
C ASN A 139 3.23 0.32 5.69
N ARG A 140 2.10 -0.34 5.39
CA ARG A 140 1.34 -0.11 4.15
C ARG A 140 0.67 1.25 4.11
N TRP A 141 0.09 1.70 5.22
CA TRP A 141 -0.44 3.06 5.33
C TRP A 141 0.64 4.11 5.01
N THR A 142 1.82 3.95 5.61
CA THR A 142 2.94 4.88 5.47
C THR A 142 3.46 4.91 4.03
N ALA A 143 3.69 3.74 3.42
CA ALA A 143 4.16 3.64 2.05
C ALA A 143 3.17 4.26 1.05
N LEU A 144 1.88 3.94 1.17
CA LEU A 144 0.85 4.51 0.29
C LEU A 144 0.71 6.02 0.46
N THR A 145 0.84 6.54 1.69
CA THR A 145 0.79 7.99 1.95
C THR A 145 1.99 8.71 1.33
N ARG A 146 3.19 8.11 1.34
CA ARG A 146 4.37 8.65 0.65
C ARG A 146 4.18 8.68 -0.86
N ILE A 147 3.72 7.58 -1.45
CA ILE A 147 3.43 7.50 -2.90
C ILE A 147 2.37 8.53 -3.29
N GLN A 148 1.31 8.69 -2.48
CA GLN A 148 0.27 9.68 -2.76
C GLN A 148 0.81 11.11 -2.73
N LYS A 149 1.67 11.43 -1.75
CA LYS A 149 2.29 12.75 -1.61
C LYS A 149 3.25 13.05 -2.78
N LEU A 150 4.07 12.08 -3.17
CA LEU A 150 4.96 12.24 -4.33
C LEU A 150 4.14 12.44 -5.61
N ASN A 151 3.08 11.66 -5.81
CA ASN A 151 2.18 11.86 -6.95
C ASN A 151 1.48 13.22 -6.97
N SER A 152 1.09 13.78 -5.83
CA SER A 152 0.43 15.09 -5.81
C SER A 152 1.38 16.23 -6.20
N MET A 153 2.67 16.11 -5.87
CA MET A 153 3.69 17.08 -6.29
C MET A 153 3.82 17.14 -7.82
N PHE A 154 3.69 16.01 -8.53
CA PHE A 154 3.67 16.01 -10.00
C PHE A 154 2.42 16.67 -10.60
N ILE A 155 1.28 16.62 -9.90
CA ILE A 155 0.02 17.17 -10.42
C ILE A 155 -0.04 18.69 -10.18
N GLU A 156 0.54 19.17 -9.08
CA GLU A 156 0.59 20.60 -8.76
C GLU A 156 1.46 21.38 -9.76
N ASP A 157 2.60 20.82 -10.22
CA ASP A 157 3.47 21.47 -11.22
C ASP A 157 2.80 21.64 -12.60
N ASP A 158 1.99 20.67 -13.05
CA ASP A 158 1.23 20.80 -14.31
C ASP A 158 0.12 21.86 -14.22
N SER A 159 -0.50 22.03 -13.05
CA SER A 159 -1.57 23.03 -12.85
C SER A 159 -1.04 24.46 -12.70
N ASP A 160 0.08 24.66 -12.01
CA ASP A 160 0.67 25.98 -11.83
C ASP A 160 1.26 26.55 -13.14
N MET A 161 1.73 25.69 -14.04
CA MET A 161 2.10 26.06 -15.41
C MET A 161 0.87 26.49 -16.24
N SER A 162 -0.21 25.70 -16.20
CA SER A 162 -1.47 26.01 -16.87
C SER A 162 -2.03 27.36 -16.45
N ASP A 163 -2.08 27.65 -15.15
CA ASP A 163 -2.63 28.91 -14.62
C ASP A 163 -1.76 30.13 -14.96
N ARG A 164 -0.44 29.96 -15.09
CA ARG A 164 0.47 31.03 -15.55
C ARG A 164 0.32 31.29 -17.04
N ASP A 165 0.25 30.25 -17.85
CA ASP A 165 0.06 30.38 -19.30
C ASP A 165 -1.32 30.96 -19.63
N GLU A 166 -2.36 30.59 -18.86
CA GLU A 166 -3.70 31.15 -19.01
C GLU A 166 -3.79 32.63 -18.58
N LYS A 167 -3.03 33.04 -17.55
CA LYS A 167 -2.86 34.47 -17.19
C LYS A 167 -2.11 35.25 -18.26
N ARG A 168 -1.02 34.70 -18.80
CA ARG A 168 -0.21 35.34 -19.86
C ARG A 168 -1.02 35.55 -21.14
N TYR A 169 -1.83 34.56 -21.53
CA TYR A 169 -2.77 34.68 -22.65
C TYR A 169 -3.86 35.74 -22.45
N ARG A 170 -4.25 36.01 -21.19
CA ARG A 170 -5.21 37.10 -20.89
C ARG A 170 -4.57 38.47 -20.98
N GLU A 171 -3.34 38.63 -20.50
CA GLU A 171 -2.60 39.89 -20.58
C GLU A 171 -2.30 40.28 -22.04
N ASP A 172 -1.88 39.32 -22.88
CA ASP A 172 -1.65 39.55 -24.32
C ASP A 172 -2.93 39.95 -25.10
N ARG A 173 -4.12 39.62 -24.59
CA ARG A 173 -5.41 40.02 -25.19
C ARG A 173 -5.85 41.42 -24.80
N GLU A 174 -5.42 41.93 -23.65
CA GLU A 174 -5.78 43.27 -23.16
C GLU A 174 -4.88 44.37 -23.74
N GLU A 175 -3.71 44.01 -24.30
CA GLU A 175 -2.78 44.96 -24.95
C GLU A 175 -3.07 45.26 -26.43
N LEU A 176 -4.06 44.62 -27.05
CA LEU A 176 -4.43 44.91 -28.45
C LEU A 176 -5.32 46.17 -28.54
N PRO A 177 -4.82 47.32 -29.07
CA PRO A 177 -5.66 48.48 -29.29
C PRO A 177 -6.66 48.19 -30.42
N VAL A 178 -7.95 48.46 -30.15
CA VAL A 178 -9.05 48.46 -31.12
C VAL A 178 -8.87 49.59 -32.13
#